data_AF-A0A7S1PNY3-F1
#
_entry.id   AF-A0A7S1PNY3-F1
#
_cell.length_a   1.000
_cell.length_b   1.000
_cell.length_c   1.000
_cell.angle_alpha   90.00
_cell.angle_beta   90.00
_cell.angle_gamma   90.00
#
_symmetry.space_group_name_H-M   'P 1'
#
loop_
_entity.id
_entity.type
_entity.pdbx_description
1 polymer ?
#
loop_
_entity_poly.entity_id
_entity_poly.type
_entity_poly.pdbx_seq_one_letter_code
_entity_poly.pdbx_strand_id
1 'polypeptide(L)'
;AHHALSKATSRKPQAFLFDAVRERLASLVADPVGARVVALLGDFGTVKTVGMLCEELAKLPAADLVQGEHSSKVLAAVAKRVDETKGLRHAFLEKAVAAATPARVAEHAGARRFLAAVACDPSYAAAVAKTVQSKSVKAFFAAQLTSPKPVSDAVQFTSDLLASSAASAEAAVVDAVCDAVNAAVAPLMKPDAAHRPRPEVMLALARAPSDRVAGGICRAAAKWQDLPKHVSGPVAEALAAAAQHAPTADAQALADRVAAVAPLQELVTKSTHSARLIVALRGLGLLNASSDRTAEAAIDAVEDTLTCQSASCATASRAAAQRALERMGADAAAGSRPRRTRPTVAVVESDDEADEAKPSPARKSARAEKKKVASRK
;
A
#
# COMPACT_ATOMS: atom_id res chain seq x y z
N ALA A 1 2.10 -10.05 32.06
CA ALA A 1 3.11 -9.26 31.35
C ALA A 1 2.54 -7.96 30.76
N HIS A 2 1.52 -8.01 29.89
CA HIS A 2 0.97 -6.80 29.23
C HIS A 2 0.53 -5.70 30.21
N HIS A 3 -0.24 -6.05 31.25
CA HIS A 3 -0.70 -5.11 32.30
C HIS A 3 0.42 -4.54 33.19
N ALA A 4 1.56 -5.23 33.31
CA ALA A 4 2.71 -4.77 34.11
C ALA A 4 3.61 -3.81 33.32
N LEU A 5 3.47 -3.77 32.00
CA LEU A 5 4.38 -3.07 31.10
C LEU A 5 3.76 -1.82 30.43
N SER A 6 2.42 -1.69 30.31
CA SER A 6 1.80 -0.46 29.80
C SER A 6 1.77 0.66 30.86
N LYS A 7 2.18 1.89 30.48
CA LYS A 7 2.65 2.99 31.36
C LYS A 7 1.67 3.45 32.47
N ALA A 8 2.21 3.53 33.69
CA ALA A 8 2.15 4.67 34.65
C ALA A 8 3.02 4.40 35.91
N THR A 9 3.29 3.14 36.26
CA THR A 9 3.79 2.77 37.61
C THR A 9 5.03 1.85 37.67
N SER A 10 5.59 1.37 36.55
CA SER A 10 6.39 0.14 36.56
C SER A 10 7.91 0.22 36.26
N ARG A 11 8.60 1.34 36.51
CA ARG A 11 10.08 1.42 36.33
C ARG A 11 10.84 0.30 37.08
N LYS A 12 10.45 0.01 38.33
CA LYS A 12 11.06 -1.05 39.16
C LYS A 12 10.73 -2.46 38.67
N PRO A 13 9.44 -2.82 38.44
CA PRO A 13 9.10 -4.12 37.84
C PRO A 13 9.76 -4.40 36.48
N GLN A 14 9.90 -3.38 35.62
CA GLN A 14 10.57 -3.52 34.32
C GLN A 14 12.06 -3.82 34.47
N ALA A 15 12.76 -3.11 35.37
CA ALA A 15 14.16 -3.38 35.67
C ALA A 15 14.35 -4.78 36.25
N PHE A 16 13.52 -5.18 37.22
CA PHE A 16 13.57 -6.51 37.82
C PHE A 16 13.31 -7.62 36.78
N LEU A 17 12.32 -7.44 35.91
CA LEU A 17 12.06 -8.38 34.83
C LEU A 17 13.23 -8.47 33.86
N PHE A 18 13.86 -7.33 33.53
CA PHE A 18 15.06 -7.32 32.69
C PHE A 18 16.21 -8.08 33.35
N ASP A 19 16.49 -7.83 34.63
CA ASP A 19 17.56 -8.51 35.36
C ASP A 19 17.33 -10.03 35.40
N ALA A 20 16.08 -10.48 35.58
CA ALA A 20 15.70 -11.89 35.54
C ALA A 20 15.87 -12.55 34.15
N VAL A 21 15.71 -11.76 33.08
CA VAL A 21 15.86 -12.21 31.69
C VAL A 21 17.32 -12.18 31.24
N ARG A 22 18.13 -11.24 31.76
CA ARG A 22 19.48 -10.91 31.29
C ARG A 22 20.39 -12.13 31.17
N GLU A 23 20.51 -12.92 32.23
CA GLU A 23 21.43 -14.08 32.26
C GLU A 23 21.01 -15.21 31.34
N ARG A 24 19.73 -15.26 30.96
CA ARG A 24 19.16 -16.30 30.10
C ARG A 24 18.77 -15.77 28.72
N LEU A 25 19.19 -14.55 28.37
CA LEU A 25 18.70 -13.85 27.19
C LEU A 25 18.87 -14.67 25.91
N ALA A 26 20.04 -15.28 25.70
CA ALA A 26 20.32 -16.12 24.53
C ALA A 26 19.31 -17.27 24.38
N SER A 27 19.02 -17.98 25.48
CA SER A 27 18.04 -19.07 25.48
C SER A 27 16.60 -18.56 25.31
N LEU A 28 16.29 -17.41 25.90
CA LEU A 28 14.94 -16.84 25.86
C LEU A 28 14.60 -16.30 24.48
N VAL A 29 15.51 -15.65 23.77
CA VAL A 29 15.23 -15.14 22.41
C VAL A 29 15.07 -16.26 21.38
N ALA A 30 15.59 -17.46 21.66
CA ALA A 30 15.40 -18.66 20.86
C ALA A 30 14.11 -19.43 21.21
N ASP A 31 13.52 -19.18 22.38
CA ASP A 31 12.28 -19.80 22.85
C ASP A 31 11.05 -18.95 22.46
N PRO A 32 9.94 -19.54 22.00
CA PRO A 32 8.75 -18.77 21.58
C PRO A 32 8.13 -17.92 22.71
N VAL A 33 8.11 -18.42 23.94
CA VAL A 33 7.54 -17.72 25.10
C VAL A 33 8.53 -16.68 25.61
N GLY A 34 9.80 -17.07 25.75
CA GLY A 34 10.90 -16.21 26.12
C GLY A 34 11.00 -15.00 25.19
N ALA A 35 11.03 -15.23 23.87
CA ALA A 35 11.14 -14.17 22.88
C ALA A 35 9.96 -13.21 22.94
N ARG A 36 8.76 -13.70 23.27
CA ARG A 36 7.59 -12.83 23.49
C ARG A 36 7.78 -11.94 24.73
N VAL A 37 8.32 -12.47 25.82
CA VAL A 37 8.65 -11.67 27.02
C VAL A 37 9.71 -10.61 26.70
N VAL A 38 10.76 -10.98 25.96
CA VAL A 38 11.81 -10.03 25.55
C VAL A 38 11.27 -8.98 24.57
N ALA A 39 10.44 -9.37 23.61
CA ALA A 39 9.80 -8.43 22.69
C ALA A 39 8.94 -7.41 23.44
N LEU A 40 8.18 -7.83 24.46
CA LEU A 40 7.41 -6.91 25.30
C LEU A 40 8.29 -5.93 26.08
N LEU A 41 9.50 -6.34 26.50
CA LEU A 41 10.49 -5.40 27.06
C LEU A 41 10.97 -4.39 26.01
N GLY A 42 11.14 -4.80 24.76
CA GLY A 42 11.42 -3.90 23.63
C GLY A 42 10.28 -2.91 23.36
N ASP A 43 9.03 -3.40 23.28
CA ASP A 43 7.86 -2.58 22.98
C ASP A 43 7.54 -1.58 24.09
N PHE A 44 7.60 -2.01 25.35
CA PHE A 44 7.05 -1.26 26.48
C PHE A 44 8.06 -0.85 27.57
N GLY A 45 9.30 -1.32 27.50
CA GLY A 45 10.35 -1.00 28.48
C GLY A 45 10.68 0.50 28.55
N THR A 46 11.28 0.98 29.63
CA THR A 46 11.78 2.37 29.62
C THR A 46 12.93 2.53 28.61
N VAL A 47 13.25 3.78 28.23
CA VAL A 47 14.44 4.13 27.42
C VAL A 47 15.70 3.45 27.98
N LYS A 48 15.88 3.47 29.31
CA LYS A 48 16.99 2.79 29.98
C LYS A 48 16.93 1.26 29.83
N THR A 49 15.78 0.65 30.06
CA THR A 49 15.59 -0.80 29.93
C THR A 49 15.87 -1.30 28.51
N VAL A 50 15.37 -0.57 27.50
CA VAL A 50 15.64 -0.90 26.10
C VAL A 50 17.10 -0.68 25.75
N GLY A 51 17.73 0.38 26.26
CA GLY A 51 19.18 0.59 26.11
C GLY A 51 19.99 -0.61 26.63
N MET A 52 19.73 -1.06 27.85
CA MET A 52 20.38 -2.25 28.43
C MET A 52 20.05 -3.52 27.63
N LEU A 53 18.82 -3.67 27.15
CA LEU A 53 18.44 -4.79 26.27
C LEU A 53 19.24 -4.80 24.97
N CYS A 54 19.41 -3.65 24.32
CA CYS A 54 20.23 -3.52 23.11
C CYS A 54 21.70 -3.90 23.38
N GLU A 55 22.27 -3.48 24.50
CA GLU A 55 23.63 -3.85 24.90
C GLU A 55 23.79 -5.36 25.07
N GLU A 56 22.86 -6.02 25.73
CA GLU A 56 22.89 -7.47 25.92
C GLU A 56 22.65 -8.24 24.61
N LEU A 57 21.71 -7.78 23.78
CA LEU A 57 21.47 -8.37 22.46
C LEU A 57 22.70 -8.19 21.54
N ALA A 58 23.44 -7.08 21.66
CA ALA A 58 24.64 -6.82 20.86
C ALA A 58 25.78 -7.83 21.12
N LYS A 59 25.77 -8.50 22.29
CA LYS A 59 26.71 -9.58 22.64
C LYS A 59 26.41 -10.89 21.90
N LEU A 60 25.17 -11.06 21.43
CA LEU A 60 24.77 -12.26 20.68
C LEU A 60 25.19 -12.14 19.20
N PRO A 61 25.39 -13.27 18.49
CA PRO A 61 25.68 -13.24 17.06
C PRO A 61 24.49 -12.62 16.31
N ALA A 62 24.72 -11.47 15.65
CA ALA A 62 23.68 -10.75 14.92
C ALA A 62 23.04 -11.61 13.82
N ALA A 63 23.80 -12.55 13.25
CA ALA A 63 23.32 -13.57 12.33
C ALA A 63 22.16 -14.39 12.90
N ASP A 64 22.34 -14.93 14.10
CA ASP A 64 21.38 -15.82 14.76
C ASP A 64 20.12 -15.06 15.18
N LEU A 65 20.30 -13.80 15.60
CA LEU A 65 19.19 -12.92 15.92
C LEU A 65 18.33 -12.61 14.69
N VAL A 66 18.95 -12.33 13.54
CA VAL A 66 18.24 -11.96 12.32
C VAL A 66 17.57 -13.17 11.68
N GLN A 67 18.22 -14.33 11.63
CA GLN A 67 17.66 -15.52 10.96
C GLN A 67 16.63 -16.27 11.82
N GLY A 68 16.73 -16.18 13.14
CA GLY A 68 15.85 -16.90 14.05
C GLY A 68 14.40 -16.43 13.98
N GLU A 69 13.49 -17.39 13.99
CA GLU A 69 12.05 -17.13 13.83
C GLU A 69 11.49 -16.29 14.99
N HIS A 70 11.97 -16.54 16.21
CA HIS A 70 11.49 -15.88 17.43
C HIS A 70 12.34 -14.65 17.77
N SER A 71 13.65 -14.75 17.62
CA SER A 71 14.59 -13.64 17.84
C SER A 71 14.34 -12.46 16.89
N SER A 72 13.95 -12.71 15.64
CA SER A 72 13.55 -11.65 14.70
C SER A 72 12.34 -10.83 15.17
N LYS A 73 11.43 -11.41 15.97
CA LYS A 73 10.31 -10.66 16.57
C LYS A 73 10.80 -9.70 17.65
N VAL A 74 11.80 -10.12 18.43
CA VAL A 74 12.48 -9.25 19.41
C VAL A 74 13.17 -8.10 18.69
N LEU A 75 13.91 -8.40 17.62
CA LEU A 75 14.55 -7.37 16.81
C LEU A 75 13.53 -6.38 16.22
N ALA A 76 12.40 -6.88 15.71
CA ALA A 76 11.34 -6.03 15.18
C ALA A 76 10.73 -5.11 16.24
N ALA A 77 10.52 -5.60 17.47
CA ALA A 77 10.04 -4.79 18.59
C ALA A 77 11.03 -3.66 18.94
N VAL A 78 12.33 -3.99 18.99
CA VAL A 78 13.40 -3.00 19.22
C VAL A 78 13.50 -2.01 18.05
N ALA A 79 13.32 -2.45 16.80
CA ALA A 79 13.39 -1.60 15.62
C ALA A 79 12.25 -0.58 15.54
N LYS A 80 11.02 -0.98 15.88
CA LYS A 80 9.82 -0.13 15.80
C LYS A 80 9.75 0.98 16.86
N ARG A 81 10.71 1.02 17.79
CA ARG A 81 10.79 2.03 18.84
C ARG A 81 11.17 3.40 18.27
N VAL A 82 10.28 4.37 18.49
CA VAL A 82 10.54 5.79 18.25
C VAL A 82 10.92 6.44 19.58
N ASP A 83 12.14 6.26 20.06
CA ASP A 83 12.64 6.92 21.28
C ASP A 83 14.08 7.47 21.18
N GLU A 84 14.45 8.29 22.17
CA GLU A 84 15.74 9.00 22.32
C GLU A 84 16.94 8.08 22.64
N THR A 85 16.78 6.74 22.65
CA THR A 85 17.89 5.78 22.80
C THR A 85 18.85 5.74 21.61
N LYS A 86 18.85 6.79 20.78
CA LYS A 86 19.43 6.86 19.43
C LYS A 86 20.88 6.38 19.35
N GLY A 87 21.68 6.46 20.42
CA GLY A 87 23.04 5.90 20.41
C GLY A 87 23.08 4.36 20.44
N LEU A 88 22.65 3.77 21.55
CA LEU A 88 22.78 2.32 21.80
C LEU A 88 21.88 1.48 20.89
N ARG A 89 20.63 1.93 20.68
CA ARG A 89 19.70 1.23 19.79
C ARG A 89 20.20 1.24 18.35
N HIS A 90 20.69 2.39 17.87
CA HIS A 90 21.15 2.53 16.50
C HIS A 90 22.43 1.73 16.24
N ALA A 91 23.40 1.76 17.16
CA ALA A 91 24.61 0.94 17.05
C ALA A 91 24.29 -0.56 17.00
N PHE A 92 23.34 -1.03 17.82
CA PHE A 92 22.86 -2.41 17.78
C PHE A 92 22.14 -2.74 16.46
N LEU A 93 21.19 -1.90 16.05
CA LEU A 93 20.42 -2.10 14.83
C LEU A 93 21.30 -2.03 13.58
N GLU A 94 22.32 -1.17 13.55
CA GLU A 94 23.29 -1.11 12.46
C GLU A 94 24.00 -2.46 12.27
N LYS A 95 24.47 -3.08 13.37
CA LYS A 95 25.06 -4.42 13.35
C LYS A 95 24.07 -5.48 12.87
N ALA A 96 22.82 -5.41 13.31
CA ALA A 96 21.77 -6.35 12.91
C ALA A 96 21.38 -6.16 11.42
N VAL A 97 21.28 -4.93 10.93
CA VAL A 97 21.00 -4.60 9.52
C VAL A 97 22.15 -5.09 8.63
N ALA A 98 23.41 -4.89 9.03
CA ALA A 98 24.55 -5.45 8.31
C ALA A 98 24.52 -6.99 8.25
N ALA A 99 23.96 -7.64 9.27
CA ALA A 99 23.78 -9.09 9.30
C ALA A 99 22.58 -9.58 8.47
N ALA A 100 21.65 -8.71 8.07
CA ALA A 100 20.51 -9.03 7.19
C ALA A 100 20.91 -9.04 5.71
N THR A 101 21.89 -9.88 5.37
CA THR A 101 22.44 -9.96 4.01
C THR A 101 21.39 -10.42 2.99
N PRO A 102 21.56 -10.07 1.69
CA PRO A 102 20.70 -10.56 0.61
C PRO A 102 20.40 -12.06 0.62
N ALA A 103 21.41 -12.89 0.87
CA ALA A 103 21.26 -14.35 0.93
C ALA A 103 20.32 -14.76 2.09
N ARG A 104 20.51 -14.17 3.28
CA ARG A 104 19.66 -14.47 4.43
C ARG A 104 18.23 -13.99 4.24
N VAL A 105 18.02 -12.84 3.61
CA VAL A 105 16.67 -12.33 3.31
C VAL A 105 15.96 -13.25 2.31
N ALA A 106 16.68 -13.83 1.35
CA ALA A 106 16.11 -14.82 0.43
C ALA A 106 15.77 -16.15 1.13
N GLU A 107 16.59 -16.60 2.07
CA GLU A 107 16.48 -17.94 2.68
C GLU A 107 15.63 -17.97 3.95
N HIS A 108 15.69 -16.94 4.80
CA HIS A 108 15.12 -16.98 6.15
C HIS A 108 13.98 -15.98 6.37
N ALA A 109 12.85 -16.48 6.87
CA ALA A 109 11.69 -15.66 7.20
C ALA A 109 11.97 -14.63 8.32
N GLY A 110 12.83 -14.97 9.28
CA GLY A 110 13.26 -14.03 10.33
C GLY A 110 13.92 -12.79 9.75
N ALA A 111 14.81 -12.98 8.77
CA ALA A 111 15.53 -11.88 8.14
C ALA A 111 14.59 -10.94 7.37
N ARG A 112 13.58 -11.50 6.69
CA ARG A 112 12.51 -10.73 6.01
C ARG A 112 11.71 -9.87 6.99
N ARG A 113 11.25 -10.46 8.10
CA ARG A 113 10.48 -9.74 9.13
C ARG A 113 11.29 -8.62 9.76
N PHE A 114 12.56 -8.88 10.09
CA PHE A 114 13.45 -7.87 10.63
C PHE A 114 13.67 -6.73 9.63
N LEU A 115 13.98 -7.04 8.36
CA LEU A 115 14.19 -6.03 7.32
C LEU A 115 12.93 -5.16 7.11
N ALA A 116 11.74 -5.76 7.14
CA ALA A 116 10.49 -5.00 7.07
C ALA A 116 10.32 -4.07 8.28
N ALA A 117 10.65 -4.52 9.49
CA ALA A 117 10.51 -3.71 10.70
C ALA A 117 11.44 -2.48 10.74
N VAL A 118 12.64 -2.57 10.15
CA VAL A 118 13.58 -1.44 10.07
C VAL A 118 13.32 -0.50 8.90
N ALA A 119 12.41 -0.87 7.97
CA ALA A 119 12.14 -0.10 6.77
C ALA A 119 11.46 1.26 7.02
N CYS A 120 10.90 1.48 8.21
CA CYS A 120 10.36 2.78 8.59
C CYS A 120 11.44 3.78 9.05
N ASP A 121 12.65 3.33 9.39
CA ASP A 121 13.73 4.19 9.86
C ASP A 121 14.52 4.78 8.68
N PRO A 122 14.56 6.12 8.55
CA PRO A 122 15.29 6.80 7.48
C PRO A 122 16.75 6.39 7.36
N SER A 123 17.38 6.10 8.49
CA SER A 123 18.80 5.77 8.56
C SER A 123 19.12 4.44 7.88
N TYR A 124 18.12 3.56 7.73
CA TYR A 124 18.28 2.22 7.14
C TYR A 124 17.56 2.06 5.79
N ALA A 125 16.76 3.04 5.36
CA ALA A 125 15.99 2.98 4.12
C ALA A 125 16.85 2.62 2.90
N ALA A 126 18.03 3.24 2.76
CA ALA A 126 18.96 2.94 1.67
C ALA A 126 19.52 1.51 1.72
N ALA A 127 19.84 1.01 2.91
CA ALA A 127 20.34 -0.35 3.10
C ALA A 127 19.25 -1.40 2.81
N VAL A 128 18.02 -1.13 3.24
CA VAL A 128 16.83 -1.94 2.93
C VAL A 128 16.60 -1.97 1.43
N ALA A 129 16.53 -0.81 0.78
CA ALA A 129 16.33 -0.70 -0.67
C ALA A 129 17.41 -1.47 -1.45
N LYS A 130 18.68 -1.29 -1.09
CA LYS A 130 19.81 -2.01 -1.70
C LYS A 130 19.69 -3.54 -1.54
N THR A 131 19.25 -4.00 -0.37
CA THR A 131 19.09 -5.43 -0.07
C THR A 131 17.94 -6.03 -0.89
N VAL A 132 16.80 -5.34 -0.96
CA VAL A 132 15.63 -5.75 -1.76
C VAL A 132 15.95 -5.82 -3.25
N GLN A 133 16.76 -4.88 -3.76
CA GLN A 133 17.16 -4.83 -5.17
C GLN A 133 18.28 -5.81 -5.56
N SER A 134 18.84 -6.54 -4.60
CA SER A 134 19.91 -7.50 -4.84
C SER A 134 19.47 -8.67 -5.74
N LYS A 135 20.44 -9.31 -6.40
CA LYS A 135 20.18 -10.45 -7.29
C LYS A 135 19.49 -11.62 -6.55
N SER A 136 19.94 -11.95 -5.35
CA SER A 136 19.38 -13.05 -4.54
C SER A 136 17.93 -12.81 -4.15
N VAL A 137 17.60 -11.59 -3.70
CA VAL A 137 16.22 -11.26 -3.30
C VAL A 137 15.30 -11.16 -4.52
N LYS A 138 15.79 -10.64 -5.65
CA LYS A 138 15.07 -10.68 -6.94
C LYS A 138 14.78 -12.11 -7.40
N ALA A 139 15.74 -13.02 -7.26
CA ALA A 139 15.54 -14.44 -7.57
C ALA A 139 14.49 -15.08 -6.64
N PHE A 140 14.51 -14.75 -5.34
CA PHE A 140 13.48 -15.15 -4.39
C PHE A 140 12.10 -14.65 -4.82
N PHE A 141 11.95 -13.37 -5.18
CA PHE A 141 10.70 -12.82 -5.68
C PHE A 141 10.24 -13.55 -6.95
N ALA A 142 11.11 -13.74 -7.93
CA ALA A 142 10.78 -14.43 -9.17
C ALA A 142 10.28 -15.86 -8.90
N ALA A 143 10.97 -16.63 -8.04
CA ALA A 143 10.59 -18.00 -7.71
C ALA A 143 9.26 -18.07 -6.93
N GLN A 144 9.06 -17.18 -5.95
CA GLN A 144 7.91 -17.23 -5.04
C GLN A 144 6.64 -16.58 -5.63
N LEU A 145 6.78 -15.57 -6.48
CA LEU A 145 5.64 -14.89 -7.10
C LEU A 145 5.13 -15.61 -8.35
N THR A 146 5.95 -16.44 -8.98
CA THR A 146 5.51 -17.29 -10.11
C THR A 146 5.08 -18.70 -9.67
N SER A 147 5.42 -19.12 -8.46
CA SER A 147 4.98 -20.38 -7.88
C SER A 147 3.45 -20.48 -7.83
N PRO A 148 2.84 -21.66 -8.05
CA PRO A 148 1.39 -21.86 -7.91
C PRO A 148 0.91 -21.97 -6.45
N LYS A 149 1.80 -22.01 -5.45
CA LYS A 149 1.43 -22.24 -4.04
C LYS A 149 0.61 -21.07 -3.45
N PRO A 150 -0.49 -21.31 -2.71
CA PRO A 150 -1.50 -20.28 -2.39
C PRO A 150 -0.98 -19.07 -1.59
N VAL A 151 -0.03 -19.25 -0.66
CA VAL A 151 0.61 -18.13 0.06
C VAL A 151 2.10 -18.27 -0.08
N SER A 152 2.74 -17.27 -0.69
CA SER A 152 4.20 -17.24 -0.80
C SER A 152 4.77 -16.23 0.17
N ASP A 153 5.89 -16.58 0.80
CA ASP A 153 6.62 -15.71 1.73
C ASP A 153 6.95 -14.34 1.10
N ALA A 154 7.06 -14.28 -0.22
CA ALA A 154 7.27 -13.04 -0.95
C ALA A 154 6.07 -12.08 -0.88
N VAL A 155 4.84 -12.59 -0.90
CA VAL A 155 3.64 -11.75 -0.74
C VAL A 155 3.64 -11.11 0.65
N GLN A 156 3.81 -11.93 1.70
CA GLN A 156 3.83 -11.43 3.08
C GLN A 156 4.96 -10.43 3.28
N PHE A 157 6.16 -10.74 2.78
CA PHE A 157 7.30 -9.85 2.88
C PHE A 157 7.07 -8.51 2.18
N THR A 158 6.49 -8.50 0.98
CA THR A 158 6.12 -7.25 0.29
C THR A 158 5.11 -6.45 1.09
N SER A 159 4.04 -7.09 1.57
CA SER A 159 2.99 -6.41 2.35
C SER A 159 3.56 -5.80 3.64
N ASP A 160 4.36 -6.56 4.40
CA ASP A 160 4.96 -6.09 5.65
C ASP A 160 5.93 -4.93 5.41
N LEU A 161 6.71 -5.00 4.33
CA LEU A 161 7.71 -3.99 3.97
C LEU A 161 7.03 -2.66 3.59
N LEU A 162 6.02 -2.70 2.70
CA LEU A 162 5.27 -1.51 2.27
C LEU A 162 4.44 -0.90 3.40
N ALA A 163 3.79 -1.74 4.22
CA ALA A 163 3.01 -1.27 5.37
C ALA A 163 3.90 -0.61 6.43
N SER A 164 5.09 -1.17 6.67
CA SER A 164 6.04 -0.60 7.63
C SER A 164 6.64 0.70 7.11
N SER A 165 7.02 0.79 5.83
CA SER A 165 7.54 2.05 5.26
C SER A 165 6.48 3.15 5.27
N ALA A 166 5.20 2.82 5.05
CA ALA A 166 4.09 3.79 5.09
C ALA A 166 3.87 4.40 6.48
N ALA A 167 4.38 3.78 7.55
CA ALA A 167 4.35 4.35 8.89
C ALA A 167 5.45 5.41 9.12
N SER A 168 6.39 5.58 8.18
CA SER A 168 7.40 6.63 8.25
C SER A 168 6.79 8.00 7.98
N ALA A 169 7.23 9.02 8.72
CA ALA A 169 6.88 10.40 8.44
C ALA A 169 7.64 10.98 7.22
N GLU A 170 8.70 10.30 6.77
CA GLU A 170 9.55 10.77 5.68
C GLU A 170 9.15 10.15 4.35
N ALA A 171 8.60 10.96 3.45
CA ALA A 171 8.21 10.53 2.10
C ALA A 171 9.36 9.89 1.32
N ALA A 172 10.60 10.33 1.53
CA ALA A 172 11.78 9.75 0.90
C ALA A 172 12.00 8.26 1.27
N VAL A 173 11.63 7.87 2.50
CA VAL A 173 11.71 6.48 2.95
C VAL A 173 10.67 5.63 2.24
N VAL A 174 9.43 6.12 2.19
CA VAL A 174 8.33 5.48 1.46
C VAL A 174 8.74 5.24 0.02
N ASP A 175 9.17 6.28 -0.69
CA ASP A 175 9.56 6.20 -2.10
C ASP A 175 10.72 5.23 -2.31
N ALA A 176 11.79 5.31 -1.51
CA ALA A 176 12.95 4.43 -1.66
C ALA A 176 12.59 2.95 -1.51
N VAL A 177 11.71 2.61 -0.56
CA VAL A 177 11.25 1.24 -0.33
C VAL A 177 10.29 0.80 -1.44
N CYS A 178 9.32 1.64 -1.80
CA CYS A 178 8.35 1.33 -2.87
C CYS A 178 9.06 1.12 -4.21
N ASP A 179 10.00 1.99 -4.57
CA ASP A 179 10.82 1.88 -5.78
C ASP A 179 11.67 0.60 -5.76
N ALA A 180 12.23 0.24 -4.61
CA ALA A 180 13.02 -0.99 -4.47
C ALA A 180 12.19 -2.25 -4.68
N VAL A 181 11.00 -2.33 -4.09
CA VAL A 181 10.08 -3.46 -4.29
C VAL A 181 9.60 -3.50 -5.74
N ASN A 182 9.18 -2.36 -6.29
CA ASN A 182 8.76 -2.27 -7.68
C ASN A 182 9.88 -2.72 -8.63
N ALA A 183 11.13 -2.28 -8.42
CA ALA A 183 12.29 -2.72 -9.19
C ALA A 183 12.60 -4.22 -9.02
N ALA A 184 12.27 -4.81 -7.88
CA ALA A 184 12.43 -6.25 -7.66
C ALA A 184 11.39 -7.07 -8.43
N VAL A 185 10.17 -6.53 -8.59
CA VAL A 185 9.05 -7.18 -9.28
C VAL A 185 8.99 -6.81 -10.78
N ALA A 186 9.66 -5.73 -11.20
CA ALA A 186 9.67 -5.20 -12.57
C ALA A 186 9.95 -6.24 -13.69
N PRO A 187 10.82 -7.27 -13.50
CA PRO A 187 10.98 -8.32 -14.52
C PRO A 187 9.68 -9.06 -14.85
N LEU A 188 8.75 -9.21 -13.90
CA LEU A 188 7.44 -9.84 -14.09
C LEU A 188 6.42 -8.88 -14.73
N MET A 189 6.70 -7.58 -14.73
CA MET A 189 5.84 -6.54 -15.32
C MET A 189 6.14 -6.26 -16.79
N LYS A 190 7.18 -6.89 -17.37
CA LYS A 190 7.54 -6.70 -18.78
C LYS A 190 6.40 -7.14 -19.72
N PRO A 191 6.26 -6.50 -20.90
CA PRO A 191 5.22 -6.85 -21.87
C PRO A 191 5.16 -8.33 -22.24
N ASP A 192 6.34 -8.95 -22.36
CA ASP A 192 6.62 -10.30 -22.83
C ASP A 192 6.90 -11.30 -21.69
N ALA A 193 6.75 -10.91 -20.41
CA ALA A 193 7.02 -11.83 -19.31
C ALA A 193 6.08 -13.05 -19.36
N ALA A 194 6.62 -14.25 -19.12
CA ALA A 194 5.86 -15.50 -19.13
C ALA A 194 4.79 -15.57 -18.02
N HIS A 195 5.04 -14.87 -16.92
CA HIS A 195 4.14 -14.78 -15.77
C HIS A 195 4.02 -13.32 -15.32
N ARG A 196 2.81 -12.93 -14.93
CA ARG A 196 2.54 -11.65 -14.26
C ARG A 196 2.81 -11.80 -12.75
N PRO A 197 3.09 -10.70 -12.03
CA PRO A 197 3.18 -10.79 -10.59
C PRO A 197 1.83 -11.18 -9.99
N ARG A 198 1.88 -11.71 -8.76
CA ARG A 198 0.68 -12.04 -8.01
C ARG A 198 -0.22 -10.82 -7.80
N PRO A 199 -1.55 -10.96 -7.94
CA PRO A 199 -2.48 -9.86 -7.73
C PRO A 199 -2.32 -9.17 -6.38
N GLU A 200 -2.01 -9.92 -5.32
CA GLU A 200 -1.82 -9.40 -3.96
C GLU A 200 -0.60 -8.47 -3.87
N VAL A 201 0.50 -8.82 -4.55
CA VAL A 201 1.70 -7.98 -4.61
C VAL A 201 1.46 -6.74 -5.47
N MET A 202 0.80 -6.90 -6.61
CA MET A 202 0.41 -5.77 -7.44
C MET A 202 -0.49 -4.80 -6.69
N LEU A 203 -1.48 -5.31 -5.96
CA LEU A 203 -2.41 -4.50 -5.17
C LEU A 203 -1.71 -3.80 -4.01
N ALA A 204 -0.79 -4.48 -3.32
CA ALA A 204 0.01 -3.88 -2.26
C ALA A 204 0.88 -2.72 -2.79
N LEU A 205 1.53 -2.90 -3.94
CA LEU A 205 2.29 -1.83 -4.60
C LEU A 205 1.39 -0.69 -5.08
N ALA A 206 0.23 -1.00 -5.65
CA ALA A 206 -0.73 -0.01 -6.14
C ALA A 206 -1.32 0.86 -5.02
N ARG A 207 -1.49 0.30 -3.81
CA ARG A 207 -1.96 1.02 -2.61
C ARG A 207 -0.85 1.72 -1.84
N ALA A 208 0.41 1.48 -2.20
CA ALA A 208 1.51 2.17 -1.55
C ALA A 208 1.46 3.67 -1.87
N PRO A 209 1.82 4.56 -0.93
CA PRO A 209 1.74 6.00 -1.14
C PRO A 209 2.90 6.52 -2.01
N SER A 210 3.00 6.02 -3.25
CA SER A 210 3.99 6.42 -4.25
C SER A 210 3.34 6.44 -5.65
N ASP A 211 3.07 7.65 -6.13
CA ASP A 211 2.48 7.92 -7.46
C ASP A 211 3.37 7.39 -8.59
N ARG A 212 4.69 7.42 -8.43
CA ARG A 212 5.68 6.89 -9.37
C ARG A 212 5.52 5.39 -9.59
N VAL A 213 5.33 4.63 -8.51
CA VAL A 213 5.09 3.19 -8.59
C VAL A 213 3.73 2.91 -9.22
N ALA A 214 2.68 3.63 -8.80
CA ALA A 214 1.34 3.51 -9.37
C ALA A 214 1.32 3.80 -10.88
N GLY A 215 1.96 4.89 -11.32
CA GLY A 215 2.14 5.22 -12.73
C GLY A 215 2.99 4.20 -13.48
N GLY A 216 4.02 3.64 -12.84
CA GLY A 216 4.82 2.54 -13.37
C GLY A 216 3.99 1.29 -13.66
N ILE A 217 3.08 0.92 -12.76
CA ILE A 217 2.14 -0.19 -12.94
C ILE A 217 1.21 0.09 -14.13
N CYS A 218 0.62 1.29 -14.21
CA CYS A 218 -0.29 1.66 -15.30
C CYS A 218 0.41 1.59 -16.67
N ARG A 219 1.61 2.18 -16.78
CA ARG A 219 2.42 2.13 -18.01
C ARG A 219 2.81 0.72 -18.43
N ALA A 220 3.14 -0.14 -17.47
CA ALA A 220 3.49 -1.52 -17.74
C ALA A 220 2.26 -2.29 -18.25
N ALA A 221 1.12 -2.18 -17.55
CA ALA A 221 -0.12 -2.84 -17.90
C ALA A 221 -0.67 -2.42 -19.26
N ALA A 222 -0.55 -1.14 -19.63
CA ALA A 222 -0.94 -0.63 -20.94
C ALA A 222 -0.19 -1.32 -22.11
N LYS A 223 0.99 -1.89 -21.85
CA LYS A 223 1.82 -2.59 -22.84
C LYS A 223 1.63 -4.11 -22.84
N TRP A 224 0.81 -4.65 -21.94
CA TRP A 224 0.58 -6.10 -21.87
C TRP A 224 -0.23 -6.58 -23.05
N GLN A 225 0.31 -7.59 -23.75
CA GLN A 225 -0.39 -8.23 -24.86
C GLN A 225 -1.58 -9.08 -24.37
N ASP A 226 -1.49 -9.60 -23.16
CA ASP A 226 -2.51 -10.43 -22.51
C ASP A 226 -3.41 -9.64 -21.55
N LEU A 227 -3.41 -8.31 -21.59
CA LEU A 227 -4.28 -7.45 -20.79
C LEU A 227 -5.78 -7.90 -20.79
N PRO A 228 -6.38 -8.37 -21.91
CA PRO A 228 -7.75 -8.90 -21.90
C PRO A 228 -8.04 -9.98 -20.85
N LYS A 229 -7.04 -10.78 -20.49
CA LYS A 229 -7.17 -11.84 -19.48
C LYS A 229 -7.18 -11.29 -18.05
N HIS A 230 -6.57 -10.11 -17.84
CA HIS A 230 -6.31 -9.55 -16.51
C HIS A 230 -7.33 -8.49 -16.10
N VAL A 231 -7.98 -7.83 -17.05
CA VAL A 231 -9.04 -6.84 -16.79
C VAL A 231 -10.32 -7.45 -16.21
N SER A 232 -10.41 -8.79 -16.13
CA SER A 232 -11.56 -9.51 -15.54
C SER A 232 -11.27 -10.33 -14.30
N GLY A 233 -10.02 -10.37 -13.84
CA GLY A 233 -9.60 -11.10 -12.65
C GLY A 233 -9.19 -10.19 -11.49
N PRO A 234 -8.63 -10.78 -10.41
CA PRO A 234 -8.12 -10.04 -9.25
C PRO A 234 -7.08 -8.96 -9.58
N VAL A 235 -6.38 -9.10 -10.71
CA VAL A 235 -5.44 -8.08 -11.21
C VAL A 235 -6.15 -6.76 -11.54
N ALA A 236 -7.41 -6.79 -11.98
CA ALA A 236 -8.16 -5.57 -12.31
C ALA A 236 -8.36 -4.67 -11.08
N GLU A 237 -8.48 -5.23 -9.87
CA GLU A 237 -8.52 -4.44 -8.64
C GLU A 237 -7.20 -3.72 -8.37
N ALA A 238 -6.07 -4.37 -8.63
CA ALA A 238 -4.76 -3.75 -8.50
C ALA A 238 -4.56 -2.62 -9.54
N LEU A 239 -5.03 -2.83 -10.77
CA LEU A 239 -5.00 -1.81 -11.82
C LEU A 239 -5.90 -0.61 -11.48
N ALA A 240 -7.07 -0.86 -10.89
CA ALA A 240 -7.97 0.19 -10.44
C ALA A 240 -7.33 1.06 -9.35
N ALA A 241 -6.73 0.42 -8.33
CA ALA A 241 -6.01 1.12 -7.27
C ALA A 241 -4.81 1.91 -7.84
N ALA A 242 -4.06 1.33 -8.79
CA ALA A 242 -2.93 2.01 -9.41
C ALA A 242 -3.39 3.25 -10.19
N ALA A 243 -4.48 3.15 -10.96
CA ALA A 243 -5.02 4.28 -11.72
C ALA A 243 -5.45 5.45 -10.82
N GLN A 244 -6.03 5.15 -9.64
CA GLN A 244 -6.46 6.18 -8.67
C GLN A 244 -5.31 6.97 -8.07
N HIS A 245 -4.11 6.40 -8.03
CA HIS A 245 -2.93 7.03 -7.42
C HIS A 245 -1.87 7.46 -8.45
N ALA A 246 -2.02 7.06 -9.71
CA ALA A 246 -1.09 7.40 -10.77
C ALA A 246 -1.29 8.83 -11.30
N PRO A 247 -0.24 9.44 -11.87
CA PRO A 247 -0.38 10.64 -12.69
C PRO A 247 -1.40 10.43 -13.81
N THR A 248 -2.21 11.45 -14.10
CA THR A 248 -3.33 11.39 -15.06
C THR A 248 -2.93 10.81 -16.41
N ALA A 249 -1.76 11.18 -16.93
CA ALA A 249 -1.27 10.68 -18.23
C ALA A 249 -1.02 9.16 -18.24
N ASP A 250 -0.50 8.60 -17.15
CA ASP A 250 -0.25 7.16 -17.03
C ASP A 250 -1.57 6.38 -16.87
N ALA A 251 -2.49 6.93 -16.08
CA ALA A 251 -3.82 6.37 -15.90
C ALA A 251 -4.62 6.42 -17.22
N GLN A 252 -4.48 7.49 -18.01
CA GLN A 252 -5.11 7.62 -19.33
C GLN A 252 -4.59 6.55 -20.30
N ALA A 253 -3.28 6.32 -20.35
CA ALA A 253 -2.70 5.30 -21.21
C ALA A 253 -3.24 3.88 -20.89
N LEU A 254 -3.48 3.60 -19.60
CA LEU A 254 -4.17 2.38 -19.19
C LEU A 254 -5.64 2.38 -19.63
N ALA A 255 -6.36 3.49 -19.43
CA ALA A 255 -7.76 3.64 -19.80
C ALA A 255 -7.99 3.39 -21.30
N ASP A 256 -7.18 4.03 -22.16
CA ASP A 256 -7.23 3.87 -23.62
C ASP A 256 -7.02 2.41 -24.02
N ARG A 257 -6.07 1.73 -23.35
CA ARG A 257 -5.80 0.32 -23.60
C ARG A 257 -6.95 -0.57 -23.15
N VAL A 258 -7.55 -0.31 -21.99
CA VAL A 258 -8.70 -1.07 -21.47
C VAL A 258 -9.92 -0.90 -22.40
N ALA A 259 -10.18 0.31 -22.88
CA ALA A 259 -11.25 0.58 -23.84
C ALA A 259 -11.04 -0.13 -25.19
N ALA A 260 -9.78 -0.32 -25.61
CA ALA A 260 -9.44 -1.02 -26.85
C ALA A 260 -9.50 -2.56 -26.74
N VAL A 261 -9.62 -3.11 -25.52
CA VAL A 261 -9.56 -4.56 -25.27
C VAL A 261 -10.89 -5.26 -25.46
N ALA A 262 -12.01 -4.63 -25.09
CA ALA A 262 -13.37 -5.12 -25.27
C ALA A 262 -14.38 -3.99 -25.07
N PRO A 263 -15.61 -4.10 -25.60
CA PRO A 263 -16.68 -3.15 -25.30
C PRO A 263 -16.88 -3.00 -23.79
N LEU A 264 -17.02 -1.76 -23.30
CA LEU A 264 -17.14 -1.47 -21.87
C LEU A 264 -18.26 -2.28 -21.19
N GLN A 265 -19.39 -2.46 -21.87
CA GLN A 265 -20.53 -3.24 -21.38
C GLN A 265 -20.18 -4.71 -21.14
N GLU A 266 -19.37 -5.31 -22.01
CA GLU A 266 -18.91 -6.70 -21.86
C GLU A 266 -17.96 -6.81 -20.65
N LEU A 267 -17.09 -5.84 -20.44
CA LEU A 267 -16.18 -5.84 -19.30
C LEU A 267 -16.93 -5.69 -17.96
N VAL A 268 -17.86 -4.74 -17.87
CA VAL A 268 -18.61 -4.45 -16.63
C VAL A 268 -19.47 -5.64 -16.18
N THR A 269 -20.04 -6.38 -17.13
CA THR A 269 -20.91 -7.53 -16.84
C THR A 269 -20.14 -8.82 -16.58
N LYS A 270 -18.85 -8.89 -16.95
CA LYS A 270 -18.03 -10.09 -16.86
C LYS A 270 -17.55 -10.39 -15.45
N SER A 271 -17.18 -9.39 -14.65
CA SER A 271 -16.82 -9.59 -13.25
C SER A 271 -16.88 -8.33 -12.39
N THR A 272 -17.01 -8.51 -11.07
CA THR A 272 -16.96 -7.41 -10.08
C THR A 272 -15.62 -6.69 -10.07
N HIS A 273 -14.52 -7.37 -10.40
CA HIS A 273 -13.20 -6.76 -10.50
C HIS A 273 -13.06 -5.87 -11.76
N SER A 274 -13.59 -6.31 -12.90
CA SER A 274 -13.68 -5.46 -14.10
C SER A 274 -14.46 -4.19 -13.82
N ALA A 275 -15.62 -4.33 -13.19
CA ALA A 275 -16.47 -3.19 -12.92
C ALA A 275 -15.81 -2.18 -11.98
N ARG A 276 -15.04 -2.62 -10.97
CA ARG A 276 -14.21 -1.73 -10.13
C ARG A 276 -13.19 -0.94 -10.94
N LEU A 277 -12.51 -1.58 -11.89
CA LEU A 277 -11.55 -0.91 -12.79
C LEU A 277 -12.24 0.13 -13.67
N ILE A 278 -13.37 -0.21 -14.30
CA ILE A 278 -14.11 0.72 -15.15
C ILE A 278 -14.65 1.90 -14.34
N VAL A 279 -15.23 1.66 -13.15
CA VAL A 279 -15.71 2.71 -12.25
C VAL A 279 -14.55 3.63 -11.82
N ALA A 280 -13.40 3.06 -11.46
CA ALA A 280 -12.22 3.87 -11.09
C ALA A 280 -11.75 4.77 -12.25
N LEU A 281 -11.63 4.23 -13.46
CA LEU A 281 -11.19 5.00 -14.63
C LEU A 281 -12.21 6.06 -15.07
N ARG A 282 -13.51 5.77 -14.95
CA ARG A 282 -14.59 6.74 -15.24
C ARG A 282 -14.68 7.84 -14.17
N GLY A 283 -14.54 7.50 -12.89
CA GLY A 283 -14.50 8.48 -11.80
C GLY A 283 -13.36 9.49 -11.92
N LEU A 284 -12.30 9.12 -12.65
CA LEU A 284 -11.19 10.01 -13.01
C LEU A 284 -11.43 10.80 -14.32
N GLY A 285 -12.56 10.60 -15.00
CA GLY A 285 -12.88 11.22 -16.29
C GLY A 285 -12.07 10.69 -17.48
N LEU A 286 -11.40 9.54 -17.33
CA LEU A 286 -10.45 9.01 -18.33
C LEU A 286 -11.12 8.09 -19.36
N LEU A 287 -12.35 7.67 -19.08
CA LEU A 287 -13.22 6.98 -20.03
C LEU A 287 -14.34 7.91 -20.41
N ASN A 288 -14.48 8.17 -21.71
CA ASN A 288 -15.61 8.95 -22.23
C ASN A 288 -16.93 8.28 -21.87
N ALA A 289 -17.94 9.10 -21.58
CA ALA A 289 -19.33 8.69 -21.48
C ALA A 289 -19.69 7.86 -22.72
N SER A 290 -20.10 6.61 -22.49
CA SER A 290 -20.51 5.73 -23.56
C SER A 290 -21.76 6.30 -24.21
N SER A 291 -21.75 6.51 -25.54
CA SER A 291 -22.99 6.87 -26.26
C SER A 291 -24.10 5.81 -26.13
N ASP A 292 -23.73 4.60 -25.68
CA ASP A 292 -24.65 3.54 -25.32
C ASP A 292 -25.13 3.71 -23.86
N ARG A 293 -26.37 4.19 -23.72
CA ARG A 293 -27.08 4.39 -22.45
C ARG A 293 -27.19 3.11 -21.62
N THR A 294 -27.16 1.93 -22.25
CA THR A 294 -27.24 0.65 -21.52
C THR A 294 -25.93 0.31 -20.82
N ALA A 295 -24.79 0.67 -21.43
CA ALA A 295 -23.49 0.57 -20.78
C ALA A 295 -23.35 1.57 -19.63
N GLU A 296 -23.85 2.80 -19.79
CA GLU A 296 -23.85 3.80 -18.71
C GLU A 296 -24.68 3.35 -17.50
N ALA A 297 -25.91 2.89 -17.73
CA ALA A 297 -26.78 2.39 -16.66
C ALA A 297 -26.18 1.17 -15.94
N ALA A 298 -25.47 0.29 -16.66
CA ALA A 298 -24.78 -0.85 -16.06
C ALA A 298 -23.60 -0.42 -15.19
N ILE A 299 -22.83 0.59 -15.61
CA ILE A 299 -21.72 1.14 -14.82
C ILE A 299 -22.26 1.85 -13.57
N ASP A 300 -23.28 2.70 -13.72
CA ASP A 300 -23.92 3.42 -12.60
C ASP A 300 -24.46 2.43 -11.56
N ALA A 301 -25.14 1.36 -11.99
CA ALA A 301 -25.64 0.33 -11.07
C ALA A 301 -24.55 -0.41 -10.30
N VAL A 302 -23.37 -0.60 -10.91
CA VAL A 302 -22.22 -1.20 -10.21
C VAL A 302 -21.55 -0.19 -9.28
N GLU A 303 -21.44 1.07 -9.68
CA GLU A 303 -20.96 2.15 -8.83
C GLU A 303 -21.83 2.31 -7.56
N ASP A 304 -23.15 2.30 -7.72
CA ASP A 304 -24.13 2.28 -6.62
C ASP A 304 -23.96 1.04 -5.73
N THR A 305 -23.68 -0.12 -6.32
CA THR A 305 -23.45 -1.36 -5.58
C THR A 305 -22.14 -1.33 -4.78
N LEU A 306 -21.07 -0.77 -5.36
CA LEU A 306 -19.77 -0.64 -4.70
C LEU A 306 -19.82 0.39 -3.57
N THR A 307 -20.51 1.52 -3.77
CA THR A 307 -20.71 2.56 -2.76
C THR A 307 -21.65 2.12 -1.63
N CYS A 308 -22.67 1.30 -1.93
CA CYS A 308 -23.53 0.67 -0.92
C CYS A 308 -22.83 -0.44 -0.12
N GLN A 309 -21.81 -1.11 -0.67
CA GLN A 309 -21.02 -2.09 0.09
C GLN A 309 -20.12 -1.45 1.16
N SER A 310 -19.74 -0.18 1.00
CA SER A 310 -19.09 0.63 2.04
C SER A 310 -20.04 1.14 3.13
N ALA A 311 -21.36 0.92 3.01
CA ALA A 311 -22.36 1.32 4.00
C ALA A 311 -23.50 0.28 4.11
N SER A 312 -23.30 -0.77 4.91
CA SER A 312 -24.34 -1.68 5.47
C SER A 312 -25.61 -1.97 4.64
N CYS A 313 -25.52 -2.39 3.37
CA CYS A 313 -26.71 -2.84 2.61
C CYS A 313 -26.41 -3.87 1.49
N ALA A 314 -25.61 -4.89 1.75
CA ALA A 314 -25.06 -5.77 0.70
C ALA A 314 -26.05 -6.78 0.07
N THR A 315 -27.22 -7.04 0.67
CA THR A 315 -28.20 -8.05 0.19
C THR A 315 -29.27 -7.49 -0.73
N ALA A 316 -29.73 -6.26 -0.54
CA ALA A 316 -30.74 -5.63 -1.40
C ALA A 316 -30.17 -5.20 -2.77
N SER A 317 -28.91 -4.75 -2.78
CA SER A 317 -28.23 -4.26 -3.99
C SER A 317 -27.92 -5.39 -4.99
N ARG A 318 -27.58 -6.61 -4.55
CA ARG A 318 -27.40 -7.76 -5.48
C ARG A 318 -28.69 -8.12 -6.22
N ALA A 319 -29.83 -8.10 -5.52
CA ALA A 319 -31.12 -8.35 -6.14
C ALA A 319 -31.53 -7.24 -7.12
N ALA A 320 -31.12 -5.99 -6.87
CA ALA A 320 -31.35 -4.87 -7.79
C ALA A 320 -30.47 -4.94 -9.05
N ALA A 321 -29.18 -5.23 -8.89
CA ALA A 321 -28.25 -5.39 -10.01
C ALA A 321 -28.65 -6.58 -10.92
N GLN A 322 -29.08 -7.69 -10.33
CA GLN A 322 -29.53 -8.86 -11.09
C GLN A 322 -30.86 -8.60 -11.82
N ARG A 323 -31.79 -7.84 -11.23
CA ARG A 323 -33.02 -7.41 -11.92
C ARG A 323 -32.76 -6.40 -13.04
N ALA A 324 -31.75 -5.53 -12.89
CA ALA A 324 -31.33 -4.63 -13.97
C ALA A 324 -30.75 -5.43 -15.14
N LEU A 325 -29.91 -6.43 -14.86
CA LEU A 325 -29.37 -7.36 -15.86
C LEU A 325 -30.45 -8.19 -16.57
N GLU A 326 -31.46 -8.68 -15.85
CA GLU A 326 -32.58 -9.42 -16.43
C GLU A 326 -33.44 -8.55 -17.36
N ARG A 327 -33.62 -7.27 -17.04
CA ARG A 327 -34.32 -6.32 -17.91
C ARG A 327 -33.55 -6.04 -19.19
N MET A 328 -32.21 -5.92 -19.13
CA MET A 328 -31.38 -5.77 -20.33
C MET A 328 -31.43 -7.00 -21.24
N GLY A 329 -31.50 -8.21 -20.67
CA GLY A 329 -31.68 -9.44 -21.44
C GLY A 329 -33.05 -9.50 -22.15
N ALA A 330 -34.10 -8.94 -21.53
CA ALA A 330 -35.42 -8.85 -22.13
C ALA A 330 -35.50 -7.79 -23.25
N ASP A 331 -34.83 -6.65 -23.09
CA ASP A 331 -34.80 -5.57 -24.09
C ASP A 331 -33.97 -5.95 -25.33
N ALA A 332 -32.92 -6.76 -25.17
CA ALA A 332 -32.15 -7.31 -26.30
C ALA A 332 -32.93 -8.38 -27.10
N ALA A 333 -33.86 -9.10 -26.45
CA ALA A 333 -34.74 -10.06 -27.11
C ALA A 333 -35.94 -9.39 -27.80
N ALA A 334 -36.37 -8.22 -27.33
CA ALA A 334 -37.42 -7.42 -27.93
C ALA A 334 -36.84 -6.47 -29.01
N GLY A 335 -36.54 -7.01 -30.19
CA GLY A 335 -36.03 -6.26 -31.33
C GLY A 335 -36.72 -4.90 -31.54
N SER A 336 -35.91 -3.85 -31.49
CA SER A 336 -36.13 -2.46 -31.96
C SER A 336 -37.49 -2.19 -32.62
N ARG A 337 -38.36 -1.46 -31.92
CA ARG A 337 -39.37 -0.62 -32.58
C ARG A 337 -39.10 0.85 -32.24
N PRO A 338 -38.90 1.73 -33.25
CA PRO A 338 -38.69 3.13 -33.00
C PRO A 338 -39.97 3.77 -32.46
N ARG A 339 -39.89 4.37 -31.26
CA ARG A 339 -40.95 5.26 -30.76
C ARG A 339 -40.91 6.57 -31.57
N ARG A 340 -42.01 6.86 -32.26
CA ARG A 340 -42.30 8.15 -32.90
C ARG A 340 -42.07 9.29 -31.90
N THR A 341 -41.17 10.20 -32.22
CA THR A 341 -41.08 11.51 -31.58
C THR A 341 -42.19 12.41 -32.14
N ARG A 342 -42.84 13.17 -31.25
CA ARG A 342 -43.83 14.20 -31.58
C ARG A 342 -43.16 15.57 -31.41
N PRO A 343 -43.30 16.52 -32.35
CA PRO A 343 -42.69 17.85 -32.22
C PRO A 343 -43.66 18.82 -31.52
N THR A 344 -43.16 19.59 -30.55
CA THR A 344 -43.82 20.81 -30.04
C THR A 344 -42.74 21.67 -29.38
N VAL A 345 -42.24 22.70 -30.05
CA VAL A 345 -42.66 24.13 -30.10
C VAL A 345 -41.60 24.97 -29.38
N ALA A 346 -41.03 25.90 -30.14
CA ALA A 346 -40.14 26.95 -29.68
C ALA A 346 -40.93 28.00 -28.88
N VAL A 347 -40.33 28.50 -27.80
CA VAL A 347 -40.64 29.81 -27.22
C VAL A 347 -39.32 30.54 -27.04
N VAL A 348 -39.28 31.75 -27.59
CA VAL A 348 -38.20 32.75 -27.59
C VAL A 348 -38.65 33.89 -26.65
N GLU A 349 -37.68 34.73 -26.25
CA GLU A 349 -37.75 36.04 -25.53
C GLU A 349 -37.45 35.95 -24.01
N SER A 350 -36.24 36.33 -23.54
CA SER A 350 -35.62 37.67 -23.32
C SER A 350 -36.18 38.35 -22.05
N ASP A 351 -35.50 39.14 -21.21
CA ASP A 351 -34.17 39.75 -21.08
C ASP A 351 -33.98 40.15 -19.59
N ASP A 352 -32.75 40.56 -19.22
CA ASP A 352 -32.36 41.52 -18.16
C ASP A 352 -32.70 41.27 -16.66
N GLU A 353 -31.68 41.16 -15.80
CA GLU A 353 -31.16 42.30 -15.01
C GLU A 353 -30.04 41.86 -14.05
N ALA A 354 -29.17 42.84 -13.77
CA ALA A 354 -27.94 42.77 -13.01
C ALA A 354 -28.13 42.56 -11.50
N ASP A 355 -27.11 42.01 -10.83
CA ASP A 355 -26.75 42.48 -9.50
C ASP A 355 -25.27 42.20 -9.16
N GLU A 356 -24.46 43.26 -9.14
CA GLU A 356 -23.07 43.27 -8.69
C GLU A 356 -23.02 43.40 -7.16
N ALA A 357 -22.63 42.32 -6.48
CA ALA A 357 -22.37 42.33 -5.04
C ALA A 357 -20.93 42.80 -4.72
N LYS A 358 -20.87 43.87 -3.92
CA LYS A 358 -19.69 44.53 -3.34
C LYS A 358 -18.77 43.61 -2.52
N PRO A 359 -17.46 43.91 -2.43
CA PRO A 359 -16.54 43.25 -1.50
C PRO A 359 -16.48 43.96 -0.14
N SER A 360 -16.15 43.22 0.92
CA SER A 360 -15.74 43.80 2.21
C SER A 360 -14.58 43.02 2.86
N PRO A 361 -13.74 43.68 3.68
CA PRO A 361 -12.29 43.51 3.59
C PRO A 361 -11.64 42.74 4.75
N ALA A 362 -10.43 42.27 4.44
CA ALA A 362 -9.50 41.57 5.31
C ALA A 362 -9.02 42.42 6.51
N ARG A 363 -8.85 41.72 7.64
CA ARG A 363 -8.32 42.22 8.92
C ARG A 363 -6.83 42.59 8.83
N LYS A 364 -6.51 43.71 9.46
CA LYS A 364 -5.16 44.17 9.84
C LYS A 364 -4.54 43.27 10.93
N SER A 365 -3.25 42.95 10.77
CA SER A 365 -2.28 42.97 11.87
C SER A 365 -0.85 42.89 11.33
N ALA A 366 -0.22 44.04 11.14
CA ALA A 366 1.23 44.16 11.04
C ALA A 366 1.72 44.84 12.34
N ARG A 367 2.46 44.10 13.16
CA ARG A 367 3.23 44.66 14.27
C ARG A 367 4.71 44.37 14.05
N ALA A 368 5.47 45.42 14.27
CA ALA A 368 6.90 45.60 14.10
C ALA A 368 7.78 44.54 14.77
N GLU A 369 9.00 44.33 14.25
CA GLU A 369 10.20 44.92 14.87
C GLU A 369 11.46 44.74 13.99
N LYS A 370 12.15 45.86 13.75
CA LYS A 370 13.55 45.91 13.35
C LYS A 370 14.39 45.97 14.62
N LYS A 371 15.44 45.17 14.73
CA LYS A 371 16.71 45.67 15.30
C LYS A 371 17.93 44.87 14.84
N LYS A 372 18.72 45.52 13.98
CA LYS A 372 20.17 45.33 13.85
C LYS A 372 20.83 45.54 15.22
N VAL A 373 21.86 44.76 15.55
CA VAL A 373 23.17 45.27 16.00
C VAL A 373 24.25 44.27 15.58
N ALA A 374 25.30 44.81 14.94
CA ALA A 374 26.54 44.14 14.60
C ALA A 374 27.55 44.27 15.77
N SER A 375 28.50 43.34 15.89
CA SER A 375 29.95 43.61 15.82
C SER A 375 30.80 42.58 16.57
N ARG A 376 31.90 42.16 15.90
CA ARG A 376 33.28 41.89 16.38
C ARG A 376 33.45 40.94 17.59
N LYS A 377 34.27 39.89 17.53
CA LYS A 377 35.69 39.82 17.12
C LYS A 377 36.02 38.41 16.65
#